data_AF-A0A9X0ZRP9-F1
#
_entry.id   AF-A0A9X0ZRP9-F1
#
_cell.length_a   1.000
_cell.length_b   1.000
_cell.length_c   1.000
_cell.angle_alpha   90.00
_cell.angle_beta   90.00
_cell.angle_gamma   90.00
#
_symmetry.space_group_name_H-M   'P 1'
#
loop_
_entity.id
_entity.type
_entity.pdbx_description
1 polymer ?
#
loop_
_entity_poly.entity_id
_entity_poly.type
_entity_poly.pdbx_seq_one_letter_code
_entity_poly.pdbx_strand_id
1 'polypeptide(L)'
;MSEILVRDYLQTQGLKLAAGDVAVARLAAETVMNMGQAEIDRSVLWGNGNEACAADYFTCDETTEQILKQVFMALDSTWEQSAAQSAAVYVLLPEQAGLLRLSQQGQPVEALLKLDEEAEAAYLPSRTANRGWLNLVEDTACWLEAGEISGEHHARNGSQMSLPVCLENGRVLGVIQVETAQKNGFDETAQALWVALALALSAPLAALLGAGEEDE
;
A
#
# COMPACT_ATOMS: atom_id res chain seq x y z
N MET A 1 -11.18 15.30 0.71
CA MET A 1 -10.47 15.35 -0.59
C MET A 1 -11.46 15.41 -1.75
N SER A 2 -11.17 16.22 -2.77
CA SER A 2 -12.04 16.49 -3.91
C SER A 2 -11.87 15.48 -5.05
N GLU A 3 -12.83 15.40 -5.97
CA GLU A 3 -12.75 14.64 -7.22
C GLU A 3 -11.52 15.01 -8.08
N ILE A 4 -10.98 16.23 -7.87
CA ILE A 4 -9.76 16.73 -8.52
C ILE A 4 -8.57 15.86 -8.13
N LEU A 5 -8.40 15.53 -6.86
CA LEU A 5 -7.27 14.72 -6.37
C LEU A 5 -7.28 13.29 -6.94
N VAL A 6 -8.47 12.71 -7.10
CA VAL A 6 -8.62 11.41 -7.76
C VAL A 6 -8.12 11.51 -9.21
N ARG A 7 -8.55 12.54 -9.95
CA ARG A 7 -8.14 12.74 -11.35
C ARG A 7 -6.63 13.03 -11.47
N ASP A 8 -6.09 13.84 -10.57
CA ASP A 8 -4.67 14.19 -10.56
C ASP A 8 -3.82 12.94 -10.29
N TYR A 9 -4.22 12.10 -9.33
CA TYR A 9 -3.57 10.82 -9.08
C TYR A 9 -3.63 9.90 -10.29
N LEU A 10 -4.81 9.70 -10.88
CA LEU A 10 -4.98 8.84 -12.06
C LEU A 10 -4.14 9.33 -13.25
N GLN A 11 -4.13 10.64 -13.49
CA GLN A 11 -3.34 11.25 -14.56
C GLN A 11 -1.84 11.07 -14.31
N THR A 12 -1.39 11.31 -13.08
CA THR A 12 0.01 11.12 -12.69
C THR A 12 0.40 9.68 -12.93
N GLN A 13 -0.33 8.72 -12.37
CA GLN A 13 -0.02 7.29 -12.48
C GLN A 13 -0.33 6.69 -13.87
N GLY A 14 -0.77 7.50 -14.85
CA GLY A 14 -1.04 7.04 -16.22
C GLY A 14 -2.24 6.09 -16.36
N LEU A 15 -3.14 6.09 -15.38
CA LEU A 15 -4.28 5.17 -15.31
C LEU A 15 -5.50 5.72 -16.05
N LYS A 16 -6.21 4.84 -16.78
CA LYS A 16 -7.44 5.17 -17.52
C LYS A 16 -8.68 4.65 -16.81
N LEU A 17 -8.80 4.96 -15.52
CA LEU A 17 -9.94 4.53 -14.70
C LEU A 17 -11.02 5.60 -14.63
N ALA A 18 -12.26 5.19 -14.41
CA ALA A 18 -13.35 6.11 -14.14
C ALA A 18 -13.16 6.75 -12.75
N ALA A 19 -12.93 8.06 -12.70
CA ALA A 19 -12.72 8.78 -11.45
C ALA A 19 -13.90 8.65 -10.46
N GLY A 20 -15.13 8.48 -10.97
CA GLY A 20 -16.31 8.24 -10.16
C GLY A 20 -16.24 6.92 -9.37
N ASP A 21 -15.80 5.85 -10.02
CA ASP A 21 -15.71 4.52 -9.39
C ASP A 21 -14.63 4.52 -8.30
N VAL A 22 -13.48 5.14 -8.58
CA VAL A 22 -12.41 5.34 -7.60
C VAL A 22 -12.90 6.20 -6.42
N ALA A 23 -13.65 7.27 -6.69
CA ALA A 23 -14.17 8.14 -5.63
C ALA A 23 -15.16 7.42 -4.71
N VAL A 24 -16.03 6.56 -5.26
CA VAL A 24 -16.98 5.75 -4.49
C VAL A 24 -16.24 4.72 -3.64
N ALA A 25 -15.30 3.97 -4.22
CA ALA A 25 -14.49 3.00 -3.48
C ALA A 25 -13.66 3.67 -2.38
N ARG A 26 -13.13 4.87 -2.63
CA ARG A 26 -12.36 5.63 -1.64
C ARG A 26 -13.24 6.03 -0.46
N LEU A 27 -14.45 6.53 -0.73
CA LEU A 27 -15.40 6.88 0.32
C LEU A 27 -15.78 5.66 1.18
N ALA A 28 -15.90 4.48 0.58
CA ALA A 28 -16.13 3.24 1.32
C ALA A 28 -14.96 2.92 2.26
N ALA A 29 -13.72 2.97 1.77
CA ALA A 29 -12.52 2.76 2.59
C ALA A 29 -12.41 3.80 3.72
N GLU A 30 -12.66 5.08 3.44
CA GLU A 30 -12.69 6.15 4.45
C GLU A 30 -13.78 5.93 5.51
N THR A 31 -14.95 5.44 5.09
CA THR A 31 -16.04 5.11 6.02
C THR A 31 -15.63 3.98 6.96
N VAL A 32 -14.99 2.93 6.44
CA VAL A 32 -14.47 1.81 7.24
C VAL A 32 -13.44 2.31 8.25
N MET A 33 -12.51 3.19 7.85
CA MET A 33 -11.52 3.75 8.78
C MET A 33 -12.14 4.63 9.87
N ASN A 34 -13.14 5.43 9.53
CA ASN A 34 -13.71 6.42 10.45
C ASN A 34 -14.79 5.84 11.38
N MET A 35 -15.53 4.84 10.93
CA MET A 35 -16.68 4.28 11.65
C MET A 35 -16.48 2.83 12.09
N GLY A 36 -15.42 2.16 11.60
CA GLY A 36 -15.11 0.79 11.96
C GLY A 36 -14.84 0.64 13.45
N GLN A 37 -15.50 -0.35 14.07
CA GLN A 37 -15.27 -0.76 15.46
C GLN A 37 -14.84 -2.22 15.46
N ALA A 38 -13.58 -2.47 15.14
CA ALA A 38 -12.98 -3.80 15.21
C ALA A 38 -12.09 -3.91 16.47
N GLU A 39 -12.34 -4.95 17.27
CA GLU A 39 -11.37 -5.38 18.28
C GLU A 39 -10.26 -6.18 17.58
N ILE A 40 -9.11 -5.52 17.37
CA ILE A 40 -7.94 -6.12 16.73
C ILE A 40 -6.90 -6.42 17.80
N ASP A 41 -6.37 -7.64 17.78
CA ASP A 41 -5.32 -8.05 18.70
C ASP A 41 -4.11 -7.13 18.58
N ARG A 42 -3.58 -6.68 19.72
CA ARG A 42 -2.45 -5.75 19.77
C ARG A 42 -1.22 -6.30 19.04
N SER A 43 -0.98 -7.60 19.09
CA SER A 43 0.13 -8.26 18.39
C SER A 43 0.00 -8.24 16.87
N VAL A 44 -1.21 -8.07 16.33
CA VAL A 44 -1.45 -7.89 14.89
C VAL A 44 -1.06 -6.48 14.45
N LEU A 45 -1.35 -5.47 15.28
CA LEU A 45 -1.05 -4.06 14.98
C LEU A 45 0.42 -3.71 15.23
N TRP A 46 0.93 -4.15 16.37
CA TRP A 46 2.24 -3.74 16.87
C TRP A 46 3.34 -4.76 16.59
N GLY A 47 2.98 -5.98 16.19
CA GLY A 47 3.88 -7.11 16.05
C GLY A 47 4.06 -7.91 17.33
N ASN A 48 4.73 -9.06 17.18
CA ASN A 48 5.02 -10.01 18.26
C ASN A 48 6.53 -10.17 18.54
N GLY A 49 7.39 -9.35 17.91
CA GLY A 49 8.84 -9.35 18.10
C GLY A 49 9.62 -10.41 17.30
N ASN A 50 8.97 -11.19 16.43
CA ASN A 50 9.66 -12.18 15.59
C ASN A 50 10.26 -11.60 14.30
N GLU A 51 9.78 -10.43 13.88
CA GLU A 51 10.19 -9.70 12.68
C GLU A 51 10.09 -8.20 12.97
N ALA A 52 10.64 -7.37 12.07
CA ALA A 52 10.52 -5.92 12.15
C ALA A 52 9.03 -5.51 12.20
N CYS A 53 8.66 -4.69 13.17
CA CYS A 53 7.27 -4.37 13.44
C CYS A 53 7.07 -2.92 13.87
N ALA A 54 5.81 -2.46 13.92
CA ALA A 54 5.51 -1.08 14.27
C ALA A 54 6.07 -0.66 15.65
N ALA A 55 6.13 -1.58 16.62
CA ALA A 55 6.67 -1.30 17.95
C ALA A 55 8.18 -0.96 17.95
N ASP A 56 8.92 -1.34 16.90
CA ASP A 56 10.35 -1.05 16.78
C ASP A 56 10.62 0.39 16.29
N TYR A 57 9.63 1.03 15.65
CA TYR A 57 9.80 2.30 14.93
C TYR A 57 8.87 3.42 15.41
N PHE A 58 7.76 3.08 16.06
CA PHE A 58 6.77 4.07 16.52
C PHE A 58 6.53 3.98 18.02
N THR A 59 6.08 5.09 18.59
CA THR A 59 5.70 5.13 20.00
C THR A 59 4.39 4.38 20.20
N CYS A 60 4.36 3.44 21.15
CA CYS A 60 3.17 2.72 21.56
C CYS A 60 2.18 3.62 22.32
N ASP A 61 1.44 4.48 21.62
CA ASP A 61 0.39 5.36 22.15
C ASP A 61 -0.98 5.13 21.47
N GLU A 62 -2.03 5.72 22.04
CA GLU A 62 -3.42 5.56 21.57
C GLU A 62 -3.63 6.13 20.16
N THR A 63 -2.93 7.20 19.80
CA THR A 63 -3.08 7.85 18.49
C THR A 63 -2.51 6.96 17.39
N THR A 64 -1.30 6.47 17.60
CA THR A 64 -0.62 5.54 16.70
C THR A 64 -1.40 4.23 16.61
N GLU A 65 -1.88 3.69 17.73
CA GLU A 65 -2.70 2.47 17.72
C GLU A 65 -3.97 2.67 16.88
N GLN A 66 -4.64 3.82 17.00
CA GLN A 66 -5.82 4.11 16.22
C GLN A 66 -5.52 4.22 14.72
N ILE A 67 -4.40 4.83 14.33
CA ILE A 67 -3.97 4.87 12.93
C ILE A 67 -3.68 3.45 12.39
N LEU A 68 -2.97 2.61 13.16
CA LEU A 68 -2.70 1.23 12.77
C LEU A 68 -4.00 0.43 12.59
N LYS A 69 -5.01 0.65 13.46
CA LYS A 69 -6.35 0.05 13.28
C LYS A 69 -7.03 0.51 12.00
N GLN A 70 -6.95 1.80 11.67
CA GLN A 70 -7.51 2.33 10.43
C GLN A 70 -6.87 1.67 9.20
N VAL A 71 -5.53 1.60 9.17
CA VAL A 71 -4.78 0.94 8.09
C VAL A 71 -5.19 -0.52 7.96
N PHE A 72 -5.27 -1.25 9.09
CA PHE A 72 -5.68 -2.66 9.10
C PHE A 72 -7.10 -2.84 8.56
N MET A 73 -8.09 -2.11 9.09
CA MET A 73 -9.49 -2.25 8.69
C MET A 73 -9.70 -1.88 7.22
N ALA A 74 -9.03 -0.83 6.73
CA ALA A 74 -9.12 -0.43 5.33
C ALA A 74 -8.53 -1.50 4.41
N LEU A 75 -7.37 -2.05 4.76
CA LEU A 75 -6.74 -3.12 3.99
C LEU A 75 -7.61 -4.39 3.99
N ASP A 76 -8.10 -4.80 5.16
CA ASP A 76 -8.94 -5.98 5.34
C ASP A 76 -10.22 -5.90 4.49
N SER A 77 -10.97 -4.79 4.62
CA SER A 77 -12.19 -4.56 3.85
C SER A 77 -11.95 -4.48 2.34
N THR A 78 -10.82 -3.90 1.90
CA THR A 78 -10.44 -3.83 0.49
C THR A 78 -10.07 -5.23 -0.02
N TRP A 79 -9.34 -6.00 0.78
CA TRP A 79 -8.90 -7.34 0.43
C TRP A 79 -10.08 -8.30 0.29
N GLU A 80 -11.07 -8.26 1.18
CA GLU A 80 -12.31 -9.07 1.10
C GLU A 80 -13.11 -8.83 -0.18
N GLN A 81 -13.00 -7.64 -0.77
CA GLN A 81 -13.65 -7.29 -2.04
C GLN A 81 -12.80 -7.63 -3.28
N SER A 82 -11.61 -8.20 -3.07
CA SER A 82 -10.63 -8.47 -4.12
C SER A 82 -10.40 -9.97 -4.33
N ALA A 83 -9.78 -10.33 -5.45
CA ALA A 83 -9.26 -11.68 -5.70
C ALA A 83 -7.78 -11.84 -5.33
N ALA A 84 -7.21 -10.92 -4.54
CA ALA A 84 -5.80 -10.92 -4.20
C ALA A 84 -5.44 -12.10 -3.27
N GLN A 85 -4.33 -12.76 -3.56
CA GLN A 85 -3.81 -13.82 -2.69
C GLN A 85 -2.95 -13.26 -1.54
N SER A 86 -2.42 -12.05 -1.73
CA SER A 86 -1.65 -11.31 -0.75
C SER A 86 -1.83 -9.81 -0.98
N ALA A 87 -1.95 -9.06 0.09
CA ALA A 87 -1.92 -7.61 0.07
C ALA A 87 -1.23 -7.07 1.32
N ALA A 88 -0.47 -5.99 1.18
CA ALA A 88 0.23 -5.36 2.29
C ALA A 88 0.29 -3.85 2.13
N VAL A 89 0.22 -3.16 3.27
CA VAL A 89 0.47 -1.71 3.36
C VAL A 89 1.81 -1.50 4.04
N TYR A 90 2.69 -0.78 3.36
CA TYR A 90 3.98 -0.35 3.87
C TYR A 90 3.98 1.15 4.12
N VAL A 91 4.63 1.57 5.20
CA VAL A 91 4.98 2.98 5.44
C VAL A 91 6.44 3.21 5.11
N LEU A 92 6.73 4.36 4.50
CA LEU A 92 8.09 4.82 4.25
C LEU A 92 8.66 5.40 5.55
N LEU A 93 9.66 4.73 6.12
CA LEU A 93 10.33 5.20 7.33
C LEU A 93 11.08 6.52 7.07
N PRO A 94 11.25 7.37 8.11
CA PRO A 94 12.04 8.59 8.02
C PRO A 94 13.44 8.34 7.45
N GLU A 95 14.01 9.38 6.83
CA GLU A 95 15.33 9.32 6.16
C GLU A 95 15.45 8.21 5.10
N GLN A 96 14.32 7.69 4.60
CA GLN A 96 14.26 6.59 3.64
C GLN A 96 15.00 5.33 4.15
N ALA A 97 14.94 5.07 5.47
CA ALA A 97 15.58 3.91 6.08
C ALA A 97 15.02 2.57 5.57
N GLY A 98 13.80 2.56 5.03
CA GLY A 98 13.15 1.39 4.47
C GLY A 98 11.64 1.54 4.39
N LEU A 99 10.98 0.50 3.87
CA LEU A 99 9.53 0.33 3.91
C LEU A 99 9.17 -0.69 4.99
N LEU A 100 8.45 -0.26 6.02
CA LEU A 100 7.96 -1.13 7.09
C LEU A 100 6.52 -1.56 6.82
N ARG A 101 6.24 -2.85 6.86
CA ARG A 101 4.90 -3.42 6.71
C ARG A 101 4.06 -3.10 7.95
N LEU A 102 2.99 -2.34 7.78
CA LEU A 102 2.04 -2.01 8.85
C LEU A 102 0.92 -3.05 8.96
N SER A 103 0.47 -3.58 7.82
CA SER A 103 -0.62 -4.54 7.78
C SER A 103 -0.48 -5.46 6.56
N GLN A 104 -1.04 -6.66 6.65
CA GLN A 104 -1.01 -7.67 5.61
C GLN A 104 -2.27 -8.53 5.65
N GLN A 105 -2.73 -8.97 4.48
CA GLN A 105 -3.74 -10.01 4.30
C GLN A 105 -3.24 -11.10 3.37
N GLY A 106 -3.68 -12.34 3.60
CA GLY A 106 -3.31 -13.49 2.78
C GLY A 106 -1.88 -13.98 3.01
N GLN A 107 -1.19 -14.34 1.92
CA GLN A 107 0.15 -14.94 1.99
C GLN A 107 1.20 -13.97 2.56
N PRO A 108 2.19 -14.49 3.32
CA PRO A 108 3.25 -13.69 3.92
C PRO A 108 4.12 -12.99 2.89
N VAL A 109 4.37 -11.70 3.14
CA VAL A 109 5.34 -10.86 2.45
C VAL A 109 6.31 -10.27 3.44
N GLU A 110 7.40 -9.70 2.95
CA GLU A 110 8.53 -9.21 3.73
C GLU A 110 8.10 -8.08 4.69
N ALA A 111 8.53 -8.14 5.95
CA ALA A 111 8.13 -7.14 6.96
C ALA A 111 8.88 -5.81 6.84
N LEU A 112 10.11 -5.83 6.35
CA LEU A 112 10.93 -4.64 6.12
C LEU A 112 11.67 -4.77 4.79
N LEU A 113 11.52 -3.78 3.93
CA LEU A 113 12.22 -3.71 2.64
C LEU A 113 13.20 -2.54 2.66
N LYS A 114 14.40 -2.78 2.13
CA LYS A 114 15.39 -1.72 1.89
C LYS A 114 15.00 -0.89 0.67
N LEU A 115 15.68 0.24 0.49
CA LEU A 115 15.47 1.18 -0.63
C LEU A 115 16.74 1.39 -1.47
N ASP A 116 17.73 0.52 -1.33
CA ASP A 116 18.91 0.52 -2.20
C ASP A 116 18.58 0.00 -3.62
N GLU A 117 19.51 0.18 -4.55
CA GLU A 117 19.34 -0.20 -5.97
C GLU A 117 19.06 -1.71 -6.14
N GLU A 118 19.64 -2.55 -5.27
CA GLU A 118 19.39 -4.00 -5.28
C GLU A 118 17.95 -4.30 -4.88
N ALA A 119 17.45 -3.67 -3.82
CA ALA A 119 16.06 -3.81 -3.39
C ALA A 119 15.08 -3.25 -4.43
N GLU A 120 15.40 -2.16 -5.14
CA GLU A 120 14.56 -1.63 -6.22
C GLU A 120 14.45 -2.58 -7.43
N ALA A 121 15.52 -3.31 -7.74
CA ALA A 121 15.52 -4.33 -8.79
C ALA A 121 14.71 -5.57 -8.38
N ALA A 122 14.76 -5.92 -7.09
CA ALA A 122 14.14 -7.13 -6.56
C ALA A 122 12.69 -6.93 -6.08
N TYR A 123 12.32 -5.77 -5.53
CA TYR A 123 11.03 -5.57 -4.86
C TYR A 123 10.31 -4.37 -5.48
N LEU A 124 9.15 -4.64 -6.10
CA LEU A 124 8.28 -3.60 -6.65
C LEU A 124 7.92 -2.52 -5.61
N PRO A 125 7.68 -2.82 -4.31
CA PRO A 125 7.42 -1.77 -3.34
C PRO A 125 8.57 -0.79 -3.18
N SER A 126 9.81 -1.28 -3.13
CA SER A 126 11.01 -0.43 -3.06
C SER A 126 11.13 0.45 -4.31
N ARG A 127 10.89 -0.12 -5.50
CA ARG A 127 10.86 0.61 -6.77
C ARG A 127 9.79 1.70 -6.79
N THR A 128 8.58 1.38 -6.35
CA THR A 128 7.44 2.30 -6.26
C THR A 128 7.75 3.44 -5.27
N ALA A 129 8.34 3.13 -4.12
CA ALA A 129 8.71 4.14 -3.13
C ALA A 129 9.79 5.11 -3.64
N ASN A 130 10.83 4.58 -4.30
CA ASN A 130 11.92 5.41 -4.83
C ASN A 130 11.48 6.29 -5.99
N ARG A 131 10.61 5.78 -6.86
CA ARG A 131 10.25 6.48 -8.11
C ARG A 131 8.94 7.25 -8.04
N GLY A 132 8.07 6.94 -7.08
CA GLY A 132 6.73 7.53 -6.96
C GLY A 132 5.73 7.09 -8.04
N TRP A 133 6.08 6.06 -8.83
CA TRP A 133 5.24 5.52 -9.90
C TRP A 133 4.67 4.16 -9.52
N LEU A 134 3.41 3.95 -9.86
CA LEU A 134 2.74 2.67 -9.81
C LEU A 134 3.45 1.66 -10.73
N ASN A 135 3.62 0.44 -10.24
CA ASN A 135 4.09 -0.69 -11.02
C ASN A 135 2.97 -1.72 -11.17
N LEU A 136 2.60 -2.03 -12.41
CA LEU A 136 1.62 -3.07 -12.74
C LEU A 136 2.31 -4.14 -13.58
N VAL A 137 2.40 -5.34 -13.02
CA VAL A 137 2.97 -6.53 -13.67
C VAL A 137 1.84 -7.49 -14.00
N GLU A 138 1.42 -7.54 -15.25
CA GLU A 138 0.31 -8.39 -15.71
C GLU A 138 0.70 -9.86 -15.87
N ASP A 139 1.99 -10.14 -16.12
CA ASP A 139 2.54 -11.50 -16.27
C ASP A 139 3.93 -11.55 -15.64
N THR A 140 3.99 -12.03 -14.40
CA THR A 140 5.23 -12.10 -13.61
C THR A 140 6.27 -13.01 -14.26
N ALA A 141 5.86 -14.12 -14.87
CA ALA A 141 6.77 -15.03 -15.55
C ALA A 141 7.41 -14.35 -16.77
N CYS A 142 6.62 -13.62 -17.56
CA CYS A 142 7.14 -12.88 -18.71
C CYS A 142 8.12 -11.77 -18.29
N TRP A 143 7.81 -11.03 -17.22
CA TRP A 143 8.70 -9.98 -16.72
C TRP A 143 9.99 -10.53 -16.11
N LEU A 144 9.93 -11.68 -15.44
CA LEU A 144 11.12 -12.39 -14.95
C LEU A 144 12.00 -12.88 -16.12
N GLU A 145 11.41 -13.46 -17.16
CA GLU A 145 12.12 -13.91 -18.36
C GLU A 145 12.80 -12.74 -19.11
N ALA A 146 12.15 -11.57 -19.12
CA ALA A 146 12.68 -10.35 -19.71
C ALA A 146 13.73 -9.65 -18.84
N GLY A 147 13.85 -10.01 -17.55
CA GLY A 147 14.75 -9.35 -16.60
C GLY A 147 14.26 -7.98 -16.09
N GLU A 148 12.96 -7.68 -16.25
CA GLU A 148 12.35 -6.42 -15.79
C GLU A 148 12.11 -6.40 -14.25
N ILE A 149 12.05 -7.60 -13.66
CA ILE A 149 12.02 -7.87 -12.22
C ILE A 149 12.95 -9.04 -11.91
N SER A 150 13.37 -9.18 -10.66
CA SER A 150 14.28 -10.25 -10.23
C SER A 150 13.95 -10.77 -8.83
N GLY A 151 14.32 -12.01 -8.55
CA GLY A 151 14.09 -12.65 -7.25
C GLY A 151 13.01 -13.74 -7.28
N GLU A 152 13.26 -14.82 -6.53
CA GLU A 152 12.43 -16.03 -6.53
C GLU A 152 11.03 -15.79 -5.97
N HIS A 153 10.85 -14.77 -5.12
CA HIS A 153 9.57 -14.47 -4.50
C HIS A 153 8.49 -14.07 -5.53
N HIS A 154 8.86 -13.53 -6.70
CA HIS A 154 7.90 -13.25 -7.78
C HIS A 154 7.28 -14.50 -8.40
N ALA A 155 7.93 -15.68 -8.28
CA ALA A 155 7.41 -16.93 -8.85
C ALA A 155 6.16 -17.45 -8.12
N ARG A 156 5.80 -16.87 -6.97
CA ARG A 156 4.63 -17.26 -6.17
C ARG A 156 3.30 -16.70 -6.67
N ASN A 157 3.31 -15.79 -7.63
CA ASN A 157 2.13 -15.08 -8.13
C ASN A 157 2.15 -14.97 -9.67
N GLY A 158 0.98 -14.69 -10.26
CA GLY A 158 0.81 -14.53 -11.70
C GLY A 158 0.78 -13.07 -12.17
N SER A 159 0.32 -12.16 -11.32
CA SER A 159 0.44 -10.71 -11.51
C SER A 159 0.60 -9.97 -10.18
N GLN A 160 1.16 -8.77 -10.24
CA GLN A 160 1.36 -7.90 -9.08
C GLN A 160 1.04 -6.45 -9.40
N MET A 161 0.61 -5.70 -8.39
CA MET A 161 0.42 -4.26 -8.47
C MET A 161 1.01 -3.60 -7.22
N SER A 162 1.80 -2.55 -7.43
CA SER A 162 2.46 -1.77 -6.38
C SER A 162 2.08 -0.31 -6.54
N LEU A 163 1.40 0.27 -5.55
CA LEU A 163 0.82 1.61 -5.64
C LEU A 163 1.44 2.55 -4.61
N PRO A 164 1.90 3.74 -5.01
CA PRO A 164 2.39 4.71 -4.06
C PRO A 164 1.21 5.37 -3.32
N VAL A 165 1.35 5.52 -2.00
CA VAL A 165 0.50 6.37 -1.17
C VAL A 165 1.22 7.71 -1.05
N CYS A 166 0.63 8.77 -1.58
CA CYS A 166 1.27 10.08 -1.68
C CYS A 166 0.46 11.20 -1.03
N LEU A 167 1.16 12.25 -0.61
CA LEU A 167 0.57 13.58 -0.42
C LEU A 167 0.21 14.22 -1.76
N GLU A 168 -0.58 15.29 -1.72
CA GLU A 168 -0.97 16.07 -2.91
C GLU A 168 0.24 16.66 -3.67
N ASN A 169 1.32 16.97 -2.95
CA ASN A 169 2.57 17.45 -3.53
C ASN A 169 3.44 16.34 -4.18
N GLY A 170 2.95 15.10 -4.22
CA GLY A 170 3.63 13.95 -4.81
C GLY A 170 4.64 13.26 -3.89
N ARG A 171 4.85 13.73 -2.66
CA ARG A 171 5.71 13.05 -1.68
C ARG A 171 5.11 11.69 -1.33
N VAL A 172 5.89 10.63 -1.50
CA VAL A 172 5.51 9.26 -1.11
C VAL A 172 5.58 9.12 0.41
N LEU A 173 4.51 8.57 1.00
CA LEU A 173 4.36 8.24 2.42
C LEU A 173 4.48 6.73 2.69
N GLY A 174 4.21 5.92 1.66
CA GLY A 174 4.13 4.48 1.79
C GLY A 174 3.75 3.83 0.46
N VAL A 175 3.57 2.51 0.49
CA VAL A 175 3.26 1.70 -0.69
C VAL A 175 2.25 0.62 -0.34
N ILE A 176 1.29 0.40 -1.22
CA ILE A 176 0.45 -0.80 -1.20
C ILE A 176 1.04 -1.82 -2.16
N GLN A 177 1.27 -3.04 -1.70
CA GLN A 177 1.66 -4.17 -2.53
C GLN A 177 0.52 -5.16 -2.61
N VAL A 178 0.18 -5.61 -3.81
CA VAL A 178 -0.88 -6.60 -4.05
C VAL A 178 -0.40 -7.66 -5.02
N GLU A 179 -0.69 -8.92 -4.72
CA GLU A 179 -0.36 -10.07 -5.54
C GLU A 179 -1.61 -10.91 -5.84
N THR A 180 -1.73 -11.41 -7.07
CA THR A 180 -2.78 -12.35 -7.49
C THR A 180 -2.16 -13.64 -8.03
N ALA A 181 -2.82 -14.77 -7.79
CA ALA A 181 -2.35 -16.07 -8.30
C ALA A 181 -2.37 -16.14 -9.84
N GLN A 182 -3.33 -15.46 -10.47
CA GLN A 182 -3.54 -15.46 -11.92
C GLN A 182 -2.80 -14.29 -12.57
N LYS A 183 -2.44 -14.46 -13.84
CA LYS A 183 -2.01 -13.38 -14.74
C LYS A 183 -3.18 -12.46 -15.03
N ASN A 184 -2.90 -11.20 -15.36
CA ASN A 184 -3.89 -10.16 -15.67
C ASN A 184 -4.95 -10.03 -14.56
N GLY A 185 -4.56 -10.19 -13.30
CA GLY A 185 -5.48 -10.21 -12.15
C GLY A 185 -6.03 -8.84 -11.74
N PHE A 186 -5.61 -7.76 -12.43
CA PHE A 186 -6.00 -6.39 -12.11
C PHE A 186 -6.75 -5.76 -13.27
N ASP A 187 -8.02 -6.14 -13.43
CA ASP A 187 -8.92 -5.40 -14.31
C ASP A 187 -9.20 -3.98 -13.77
N GLU A 188 -9.94 -3.16 -14.53
CA GLU A 188 -10.23 -1.78 -14.14
C GLU A 188 -10.96 -1.68 -12.80
N THR A 189 -11.79 -2.67 -12.44
CA THR A 189 -12.52 -2.69 -11.17
C THR A 189 -11.56 -2.95 -10.00
N ALA A 190 -10.69 -3.96 -10.14
CA ALA A 190 -9.67 -4.26 -9.16
C ALA A 190 -8.68 -3.10 -9.00
N GLN A 191 -8.25 -2.49 -10.11
CA GLN A 191 -7.39 -1.30 -10.06
C GLN A 191 -8.07 -0.14 -9.34
N ALA A 192 -9.34 0.16 -9.65
CA ALA A 192 -10.06 1.25 -9.00
C ALA A 192 -10.17 1.05 -7.49
N LEU A 193 -10.40 -0.19 -7.04
CA LEU A 193 -10.47 -0.57 -5.63
C LEU A 193 -9.13 -0.31 -4.90
N TRP A 194 -8.01 -0.74 -5.47
CA TRP A 194 -6.71 -0.57 -4.83
C TRP A 194 -6.18 0.88 -4.91
N VAL A 195 -6.46 1.60 -6.00
CA VAL A 195 -6.18 3.04 -6.12
C VAL A 195 -6.97 3.83 -5.09
N ALA A 196 -8.24 3.49 -4.90
CA ALA A 196 -9.08 4.09 -3.87
C ALA A 196 -8.49 3.91 -2.47
N LEU A 197 -7.98 2.71 -2.14
CA LEU A 197 -7.29 2.48 -0.88
C LEU A 197 -6.02 3.33 -0.77
N ALA A 198 -5.20 3.43 -1.82
CA ALA A 198 -3.99 4.26 -1.82
C ALA A 198 -4.29 5.73 -1.51
N LEU A 199 -5.36 6.27 -2.09
CA LEU A 199 -5.83 7.63 -1.82
C LEU A 199 -6.35 7.79 -0.40
N ALA A 200 -7.13 6.83 0.10
CA ALA A 200 -7.71 6.87 1.44
C ALA A 200 -6.62 6.83 2.54
N LEU A 201 -5.53 6.07 2.30
CA LEU A 201 -4.44 5.91 3.26
C LEU A 201 -3.49 7.12 3.36
N SER A 202 -3.60 8.12 2.48
CA SER A 202 -2.72 9.29 2.49
C SER A 202 -2.77 10.04 3.84
N ALA A 203 -3.97 10.37 4.33
CA ALA A 203 -4.15 11.07 5.59
C ALA A 203 -3.63 10.29 6.83
N PRO A 204 -3.99 9.02 7.06
CA PRO A 204 -3.49 8.27 8.21
C PRO A 204 -1.98 8.06 8.16
N LEU A 205 -1.38 7.79 6.99
CA LEU A 205 0.08 7.67 6.90
C LEU A 205 0.80 9.01 7.10
N ALA A 206 0.22 10.12 6.65
CA ALA A 206 0.77 11.45 6.91
C ALA A 206 0.76 11.77 8.41
N ALA A 207 -0.34 11.46 9.10
CA ALA A 207 -0.44 11.61 10.55
C ALA A 207 0.57 10.72 11.30
N LEU A 208 0.72 9.46 10.88
CA LEU A 208 1.69 8.53 11.47
C LEU A 208 3.13 9.03 11.36
N LEU A 209 3.47 9.68 10.24
CA LEU A 209 4.80 10.21 9.97
C LEU A 209 5.00 11.65 10.51
N GLY A 210 3.98 12.26 11.12
CA GLY A 210 4.02 13.67 11.51
C GLY A 210 4.19 14.64 10.33
N ALA A 211 3.79 14.23 9.13
CA ALA A 211 3.98 14.97 7.88
C ALA A 211 2.80 15.91 7.54
N GLY A 212 1.80 15.99 8.41
CA GLY A 212 0.55 16.75 8.19
C GLY A 212 0.47 18.13 8.85
N GLU A 213 1.53 18.62 9.51
CA GLU A 213 1.53 19.88 10.28
C GLU A 213 2.59 20.90 9.81
N GLU A 214 2.87 20.98 8.51
CA GLU A 214 3.53 22.16 7.93
C GLU A 214 2.54 22.81 6.95
N ASP A 215 1.63 23.65 7.47
CA ASP A 215 1.03 24.82 6.81
C ASP A 215 -0.06 25.41 7.75
N GLU A 216 0.36 26.26 8.70
CA GLU A 216 -0.44 27.39 9.23
C GLU A 216 -0.15 28.65 8.41
#